data_AF-A0A0D6KSC4-F1
#
_entry.id   AF-A0A0D6KSC4-F1
#
_cell.length_a   1.000
_cell.length_b   1.000
_cell.length_c   1.000
_cell.angle_alpha   90.00
_cell.angle_beta   90.00
_cell.angle_gamma   90.00
#
_symmetry.space_group_name_H-M   'P 1'
#
loop_
_entity.id
_entity.type
_entity.pdbx_description
1 polymer ?
#
loop_
_entity_poly.entity_id
_entity_poly.type
_entity_poly.pdbx_seq_one_letter_code
_entity_poly.pdbx_strand_id
1 'polypeptide(L)' 'MSETAEKLKLELSQLSAKERAEIAYFLIHSLDEEIDDNLETAWDTELNQRLQDINCKTAIGEPSSQVFSELREKYS' A
#
# COMPACT_ATOMS: atom_id res chain seq x y z
N MET A 1 19.41 -18.29 2.69
CA MET A 1 19.40 -17.75 1.31
C MET A 1 20.04 -18.78 0.40
N SER A 2 19.63 -18.87 -0.87
CA SER A 2 20.35 -19.72 -1.84
C SER A 2 21.75 -19.17 -2.07
N GLU A 3 22.68 -20.02 -2.52
CA GLU A 3 24.03 -19.60 -2.90
C GLU A 3 24.00 -18.45 -3.92
N THR A 4 23.08 -18.53 -4.88
CA THR A 4 22.80 -17.47 -5.86
C THR A 4 22.42 -16.15 -5.20
N ALA A 5 21.55 -16.17 -4.18
CA ALA A 5 21.08 -14.96 -3.53
C ALA A 5 22.18 -14.28 -2.70
N GLU A 6 23.07 -15.04 -2.06
CA GLU A 6 24.23 -14.48 -1.35
C GLU A 6 25.24 -13.86 -2.33
N LYS A 7 25.50 -14.52 -3.46
CA LYS A 7 26.35 -13.97 -4.53
C LYS A 7 25.79 -12.65 -5.08
N LEU A 8 24.50 -12.62 -5.42
CA LEU A 8 23.85 -11.40 -5.92
C LEU A 8 23.90 -10.26 -4.89
N LYS A 9 23.70 -10.56 -3.61
CA LYS A 9 23.80 -9.56 -2.54
C LYS A 9 25.19 -8.93 -2.47
N LEU A 10 26.25 -9.73 -2.61
CA LEU A 10 27.62 -9.24 -2.64
C LEU A 10 27.88 -8.38 -3.88
N GLU A 11 27.45 -8.82 -5.06
CA GLU A 11 27.62 -8.06 -6.31
C GLU A 11 26.86 -6.73 -6.28
N LEU A 12 25.59 -6.74 -5.84
CA LEU A 12 24.76 -5.55 -5.71
C LEU A 12 25.35 -4.54 -4.71
N SER A 13 26.03 -5.01 -3.67
CA SER A 13 26.66 -4.13 -2.67
C SER A 13 27.79 -3.26 -3.23
N GLN A 14 28.39 -3.66 -4.36
CA GLN A 14 29.48 -2.93 -5.02
C GLN A 14 28.98 -1.84 -5.99
N LEU A 15 27.67 -1.81 -6.28
CA LEU A 15 27.08 -0.83 -7.18
C LEU A 15 26.88 0.52 -6.49
N SER A 16 26.73 1.58 -7.29
CA SER A 16 26.39 2.91 -6.78
C SER A 16 25.01 2.91 -6.10
N ALA A 17 24.76 3.90 -5.24
CA ALA A 17 23.46 4.04 -4.59
C ALA A 17 22.30 4.17 -5.61
N LYS A 18 22.54 4.80 -6.75
CA LYS A 18 21.55 4.98 -7.82
C LYS A 18 21.17 3.65 -8.48
N GLU A 19 22.17 2.87 -8.90
CA GLU A 19 21.94 1.56 -9.53
C GLU A 19 21.26 0.59 -8.55
N ARG A 20 21.68 0.59 -7.28
CA ARG A 20 21.00 -0.21 -6.25
C ARG A 20 19.54 0.20 -6.06
N ALA A 21 19.23 1.49 -6.11
CA ALA A 21 17.86 1.97 -5.99
C ALA A 21 16.99 1.55 -7.19
N GLU A 22 17.51 1.63 -8.41
CA GLU A 22 16.82 1.16 -9.62
C GLU A 22 16.54 -0.35 -9.57
N ILE A 23 17.51 -1.15 -9.13
CA ILE A 23 17.34 -2.60 -8.97
C ILE A 23 16.37 -2.92 -7.83
N ALA A 24 16.45 -2.21 -6.71
CA ALA A 24 15.51 -2.39 -5.60
C ALA A 24 14.06 -2.08 -6.04
N TYR A 25 13.87 -1.00 -6.81
CA TYR A 25 12.57 -0.67 -7.39
C TYR A 25 12.04 -1.84 -8.25
N PHE A 26 12.84 -2.32 -9.20
CA PHE A 26 12.45 -3.45 -10.05
C PHE A 26 12.09 -4.70 -9.23
N LEU A 27 12.93 -5.07 -8.27
CA LEU A 27 12.70 -6.25 -7.44
C LEU A 27 11.43 -6.11 -6.60
N ILE A 28 11.18 -4.95 -5.97
CA ILE A 28 9.95 -4.71 -5.21
C ILE A 28 8.72 -4.85 -6.11
N HIS A 29 8.73 -4.25 -7.30
CA HIS A 29 7.59 -4.35 -8.22
C HIS A 29 7.42 -5.75 -8.80
N SER A 30 8.48 -6.57 -8.85
CA SER A 30 8.38 -7.97 -9.24
C SER A 30 7.81 -8.87 -8.13
N LEU A 31 7.75 -8.37 -6.88
CA LEU A 31 7.15 -9.06 -5.74
C LEU A 31 5.66 -8.74 -5.59
N ASP A 32 5.17 -7.70 -6.27
CA ASP A 32 3.73 -7.53 -6.46
C ASP A 32 3.27 -8.68 -7.37
N GLU A 33 3.04 -9.84 -6.76
CA GLU A 33 2.31 -10.95 -7.38
C GLU A 33 1.00 -10.39 -7.93
N GLU A 34 0.55 -10.97 -9.04
CA GLU A 34 -0.66 -10.59 -9.76
C GLU A 34 -1.75 -10.14 -8.79
N ILE A 35 -2.38 -8.99 -9.09
CA ILE A 35 -3.55 -8.49 -8.37
C ILE A 35 -4.42 -9.69 -8.03
N ASP A 36 -4.55 -10.02 -6.75
CA ASP A 36 -5.41 -11.11 -6.30
C ASP A 36 -6.74 -10.94 -7.05
N ASP A 37 -7.14 -11.93 -7.85
CA ASP A 37 -8.36 -11.84 -8.64
C ASP A 37 -9.58 -11.55 -7.75
N ASN A 38 -9.49 -11.86 -6.45
CA ASN A 38 -10.49 -11.55 -5.45
C ASN A 38 -10.35 -10.18 -4.80
N LEU A 39 -9.32 -9.39 -5.11
CA LEU A 39 -9.09 -8.06 -4.54
C LEU A 39 -10.34 -7.20 -4.75
N GLU A 40 -10.81 -7.07 -5.98
CA GLU A 40 -12.01 -6.29 -6.30
C GLU A 40 -13.24 -6.79 -5.51
N THR A 41 -13.41 -8.12 -5.44
CA THR A 41 -14.52 -8.73 -4.69
C THR A 41 -14.43 -8.47 -3.18
N ALA A 42 -13.22 -8.47 -2.61
CA ALA A 42 -12.98 -8.16 -1.21
C ALA A 42 -13.26 -6.69 -0.90
N TRP A 43 -12.89 -5.78 -1.81
CA TRP A 43 -13.23 -4.36 -1.71
C TRP A 43 -14.73 -4.13 -1.82
N ASP A 44 -15.42 -4.78 -2.76
CA ASP A 44 -16.89 -4.71 -2.87
C ASP A 44 -17.58 -5.20 -1.60
N THR A 45 -17.08 -6.29 -1.01
CA THR A 45 -17.61 -6.83 0.24
C THR A 45 -17.46 -5.82 1.38
N GLU A 46 -16.28 -5.23 1.54
CA GLU A 46 -16.01 -4.22 2.57
C GLU A 46 -16.86 -2.96 2.37
N LEU A 47 -16.99 -2.46 1.15
CA LEU A 47 -17.79 -1.27 0.84
C LEU A 47 -19.27 -1.50 1.16
N ASN A 48 -19.81 -2.66 0.79
CA ASN A 48 -21.19 -3.04 1.10
C ASN A 48 -21.41 -3.14 2.62
N GLN A 49 -20.47 -3.74 3.35
CA GLN A 49 -20.54 -3.83 4.81
C GLN A 49 -20.53 -2.45 5.45
N ARG A 50 -19.64 -1.55 5.04
CA ARG A 50 -19.60 -0.17 5.56
C ARG A 50 -20.87 0.61 5.27
N LEU A 51 -21.44 0.45 4.08
CA LEU A 51 -22.69 1.10 3.71
C LEU A 51 -23.85 0.59 4.58
N GLN A 52 -23.87 -0.71 4.88
CA GLN A 52 -24.82 -1.29 5.81
C GLN A 52 -24.64 -0.72 7.23
N ASP A 53 -23.41 -0.57 7.72
CA ASP A 53 -23.15 -0.02 9.04
C ASP A 53 -23.60 1.44 9.17
N ILE A 54 -23.43 2.23 8.10
CA ILE A 54 -23.96 3.60 8.02
C ILE A 54 -25.50 3.58 8.07
N ASN A 55 -26.14 2.73 7.26
CA ASN A 55 -27.60 2.62 7.21
C ASN A 55 -28.21 2.16 8.54
N CYS A 56 -27.53 1.22 9.21
CA CYS A 56 -27.91 0.70 10.53
C CYS A 56 -27.52 1.63 11.68
N LYS A 57 -26.84 2.76 11.42
CA LYS A 57 -26.32 3.70 12.41
C LYS A 57 -25.38 3.06 13.44
N THR A 58 -24.70 1.99 13.05
CA THR A 58 -23.63 1.35 13.85
C THR A 58 -22.28 1.99 13.57
N ALA A 59 -22.12 2.63 12.41
CA ALA A 59 -20.93 3.42 12.10
C ALA A 59 -20.88 4.71 12.93
N ILE A 60 -19.70 4.98 13.52
CA ILE A 60 -19.39 6.25 14.19
C ILE A 60 -18.66 7.13 13.18
N GLY A 61 -19.31 8.19 12.71
CA GLY A 61 -18.72 9.17 11.81
C GLY A 61 -18.06 10.34 12.55
N GLU A 62 -17.19 11.05 11.84
CA GLU A 62 -16.63 12.33 12.31
C GLU A 62 -17.37 13.51 11.64
N PRO A 63 -17.57 14.63 12.34
CA PRO A 63 -18.16 15.82 11.75
C PRO A 63 -17.30 16.33 10.57
N SER A 64 -17.93 16.57 9.42
CA SER A 64 -17.22 17.05 8.23
C SER A 64 -16.50 18.38 8.47
N SER A 65 -17.03 19.25 9.33
CA SER A 65 -16.39 20.51 9.73
C SER A 65 -15.04 20.30 10.38
N GLN A 66 -14.90 19.28 11.23
CA GLN A 66 -13.65 18.92 11.88
C GLN A 66 -12.65 18.42 10.84
N VAL A 67 -13.05 17.43 10.01
CA VAL A 67 -12.21 16.88 8.94
C VAL A 67 -11.67 17.99 8.02
N PHE A 68 -12.53 18.91 7.58
CA PHE A 68 -12.10 20.03 6.73
C PHE A 68 -11.18 21.04 7.44
N SER A 69 -11.33 21.22 8.76
CA SER A 69 -10.45 22.07 9.54
C SER A 69 -9.03 21.48 9.58
N GLU A 70 -8.93 20.20 9.92
CA GLU A 70 -7.65 19.48 10.04
C GLU A 70 -6.91 19.41 8.69
N LEU A 71 -7.63 19.15 7.59
CA LEU A 71 -7.04 19.15 6.25
C LEU A 71 -6.48 20.52 5.85
N ARG A 72 -7.18 21.62 6.19
CA ARG A 72 -6.66 22.97 5.91
C ARG A 72 -5.42 23.27 6.73
N GLU A 73 -5.41 22.94 8.01
CA GLU A 73 -4.25 23.15 8.89
C GLU A 73 -3.01 22.40 8.39
N LYS A 74 -3.17 21.20 7.83
CA LYS A 74 -2.05 20.37 7.37
C LYS A 74 -1.45 20.82 6.03
N TYR A 75 -2.25 21.39 5.14
CA TYR A 75 -1.86 21.61 3.73
C TYR A 75 -1.99 23.05 3.23
N SER A 76 -2.40 24.00 4.06
CA SER A 76 -2.40 25.45 3.73
C SER A 76 -1.14 26.11 4.29
#